data_AF-A0A846XVR0-F1
#
_entry.id   AF-A0A846XVR0-F1
#
_cell.length_a   1.000
_cell.length_b   1.000
_cell.length_c   1.000
_cell.angle_alpha   90.00
_cell.angle_beta   90.00
_cell.angle_gamma   90.00
#
_symmetry.space_group_name_H-M   'P 1'
#
loop_
_entity.id
_entity.type
_entity.pdbx_description
1 polymer ?
#
loop_
_entity_poly.entity_id
_entity_poly.type
_entity_poly.pdbx_seq_one_letter_code
_entity_poly.pdbx_strand_id
1 'polypeptide(L)'
;MNSTRFFATLLTTTALLTAAAPTVLAAVPDTGSASGSAGSSCGPRSAADHQFLRDYAEDDETCRGEDASIQLAQAECDWLDAYGNSAHNQIVVAEKSRGAVQYPYLFLEAAIGAYCPAYEL
;
A
#
# COMPACT_ATOMS: atom_id res chain seq x y z
N MET A 1 20.94 54.14 3.27
CA MET A 1 19.80 55.08 3.21
C MET A 1 19.14 54.94 1.84
N ASN A 2 17.87 55.36 1.75
CA ASN A 2 16.94 55.32 0.59
C ASN A 2 16.30 53.92 0.37
N SER A 3 14.97 53.72 0.52
CA SER A 3 13.77 54.35 -0.10
C SER A 3 13.59 54.03 -1.58
N THR A 4 12.42 53.65 -2.13
CA THR A 4 11.11 53.12 -1.65
C THR A 4 10.41 52.47 -2.90
N ARG A 5 9.17 51.94 -2.97
CA ARG A 5 7.86 52.11 -2.28
C ARG A 5 7.09 50.77 -2.24
N PHE A 6 5.95 50.73 -1.53
CA PHE A 6 4.92 49.68 -1.64
C PHE A 6 4.15 49.76 -2.97
N PHE A 7 3.71 48.61 -3.48
CA PHE A 7 2.46 48.49 -4.25
C PHE A 7 1.62 47.36 -3.65
N ALA A 8 0.40 47.69 -3.23
CA ALA A 8 -0.58 46.74 -2.73
C ALA A 8 -1.66 46.53 -3.80
N THR A 9 -2.00 45.27 -4.06
CA THR A 9 -3.20 44.88 -4.82
C THR A 9 -3.84 43.70 -4.13
N LEU A 10 -4.94 43.94 -3.42
CA LEU A 10 -5.84 42.89 -2.97
C LEU A 10 -6.63 42.38 -4.19
N LEU A 11 -6.60 41.08 -4.43
CA LEU A 11 -7.68 40.39 -5.12
C LEU A 11 -8.19 39.26 -4.22
N THR A 12 -9.30 39.50 -3.54
CA THR A 12 -10.02 38.50 -2.76
C THR A 12 -10.97 37.73 -3.67
N THR A 13 -10.53 36.60 -4.22
CA THR A 13 -11.40 35.67 -4.96
C THR A 13 -11.94 34.59 -4.02
N THR A 14 -13.10 34.83 -3.43
CA THR A 14 -13.85 33.81 -2.68
C THR A 14 -14.49 32.80 -3.64
N ALA A 15 -13.77 31.71 -3.94
CA ALA A 15 -14.31 30.60 -4.69
C ALA A 15 -15.16 29.70 -3.78
N LEU A 16 -16.48 29.92 -3.77
CA LEU A 16 -17.43 28.98 -3.18
C LEU A 16 -17.55 27.74 -4.07
N LEU A 17 -16.69 26.74 -3.85
CA LEU A 17 -16.94 25.39 -4.37
C LEU A 17 -17.72 24.59 -3.33
N THR A 18 -19.01 24.39 -3.61
CA THR A 18 -19.82 23.34 -2.97
C THR A 18 -19.28 21.98 -3.40
N ALA A 19 -18.34 21.45 -2.61
CA ALA A 19 -17.92 20.05 -2.73
C ALA A 19 -19.09 19.15 -2.30
N ALA A 20 -19.87 18.68 -3.28
CA ALA A 20 -20.80 17.60 -3.06
C ALA A 20 -20.00 16.36 -2.63
N ALA A 21 -20.20 15.90 -1.39
CA ALA A 21 -19.57 14.69 -0.91
C ALA A 21 -20.03 13.52 -1.79
N PRO A 22 -19.12 12.71 -2.37
CA PRO A 22 -19.52 11.48 -3.02
C PRO A 22 -20.11 10.56 -1.96
N THR A 23 -21.41 10.29 -2.02
CA THR A 23 -22.01 9.14 -1.36
C THR A 23 -21.44 7.89 -2.03
N VAL A 24 -20.31 7.40 -1.51
CA VAL A 24 -19.76 6.10 -1.87
C VAL A 24 -20.74 5.06 -1.36
N LEU A 25 -21.66 4.65 -2.23
CA LEU A 25 -22.43 3.44 -2.03
C LEU A 25 -21.41 2.30 -2.03
N ALA A 26 -21.16 1.72 -0.86
CA ALA A 26 -20.33 0.53 -0.74
C ALA A 26 -21.06 -0.65 -1.40
N ALA A 27 -20.88 -0.78 -2.71
CA ALA A 27 -21.28 -1.98 -3.44
C ALA A 27 -20.36 -3.11 -3.00
N VAL A 28 -20.84 -3.97 -2.11
CA VAL A 28 -20.23 -5.26 -1.84
C VAL A 28 -20.29 -6.07 -3.15
N PRO A 29 -19.17 -6.48 -3.74
CA PRO A 29 -19.19 -7.31 -4.92
C PRO A 29 -19.47 -8.76 -4.52
N ASP A 30 -20.75 -9.10 -4.35
CA ASP A 30 -21.24 -10.49 -4.43
C ASP A 30 -21.19 -10.96 -5.89
N THR A 31 -19.97 -11.02 -6.45
CA THR A 31 -19.70 -11.70 -7.72
C THR A 31 -19.37 -13.16 -7.39
N GLY A 32 -20.40 -14.00 -7.46
CA GLY A 32 -20.29 -15.44 -7.20
C GLY A 32 -19.51 -16.21 -8.28
N SER A 33 -19.80 -17.51 -8.35
CA SER A 33 -19.13 -18.52 -9.21
C SER A 33 -17.84 -19.11 -8.64
N ALA A 34 -17.97 -19.90 -7.56
CA ALA A 34 -17.07 -21.03 -7.32
C ALA A 34 -17.33 -22.13 -8.39
N SER A 35 -16.86 -21.88 -9.61
CA SER A 35 -17.01 -22.75 -10.77
C SER A 35 -15.67 -22.94 -11.45
N GLY A 36 -15.25 -24.20 -11.61
CA GLY A 36 -14.07 -24.57 -12.38
C GLY A 36 -13.01 -25.25 -11.55
N SER A 37 -13.05 -26.58 -11.54
CA SER A 37 -11.89 -27.39 -11.15
C SER A 37 -10.72 -27.10 -12.07
N ALA A 38 -9.57 -26.76 -11.51
CA ALA A 38 -8.30 -26.81 -12.21
C ALA A 38 -7.20 -27.16 -11.19
N GLY A 39 -6.42 -28.20 -11.45
CA GLY A 39 -5.16 -28.40 -10.75
C GLY A 39 -4.22 -27.28 -11.21
N SER A 40 -3.96 -26.33 -10.33
CA SER A 40 -3.38 -25.04 -10.70
C SER A 40 -2.26 -24.68 -9.73
N SER A 41 -1.02 -24.71 -10.22
CA SER A 41 -0.03 -23.78 -9.69
C SER A 41 -0.58 -22.37 -9.85
N CYS A 42 -0.29 -21.48 -8.90
CA CYS A 42 -0.61 -20.08 -9.04
C CYS A 42 0.06 -19.48 -10.30
N GLY A 43 -0.35 -18.27 -10.68
CA GLY A 43 0.18 -17.58 -11.86
C GLY A 43 1.71 -17.44 -11.82
N PRO A 44 2.36 -17.10 -12.95
CA PRO A 44 3.82 -16.95 -12.98
C PRO A 44 4.30 -15.98 -11.90
N ARG A 45 5.14 -16.50 -10.99
CA ARG A 45 5.73 -15.78 -9.86
C ARG A 45 7.13 -15.28 -10.21
N SER A 46 7.50 -14.11 -9.68
CA SER A 46 8.88 -13.63 -9.69
C SER A 46 9.74 -14.33 -8.62
N ALA A 47 11.07 -14.17 -8.69
CA ALA A 47 11.96 -14.65 -7.64
C ALA A 47 11.73 -13.93 -6.29
N ALA A 48 11.35 -12.66 -6.33
CA ALA A 48 11.00 -11.88 -5.14
C ALA A 48 9.65 -12.34 -4.55
N ASP A 49 8.67 -12.64 -5.40
CA ASP A 49 7.38 -13.19 -4.95
C ASP A 49 7.58 -14.51 -4.21
N HIS A 50 8.41 -15.40 -4.76
CA HIS A 50 8.79 -16.66 -4.12
C HIS A 50 9.62 -16.49 -2.84
N GLN A 51 10.37 -15.39 -2.69
CA GLN A 51 11.06 -15.07 -1.45
C GLN A 51 10.05 -14.59 -0.40
N PHE A 52 9.29 -13.54 -0.73
CA PHE A 52 8.23 -12.99 0.12
C PHE A 52 7.27 -14.06 0.64
N LEU A 53 6.75 -14.95 -0.23
CA LEU A 53 5.82 -16.00 0.17
C LEU A 53 6.45 -17.05 1.10
N ARG A 54 7.75 -17.33 1.00
CA ARG A 54 8.46 -18.23 1.94
C ARG A 54 8.72 -17.56 3.28
N ASP A 55 9.04 -16.26 3.26
CA ASP A 55 9.56 -15.55 4.42
C ASP A 55 8.41 -14.99 5.30
N TYR A 56 7.28 -14.60 4.68
CA TYR A 56 6.06 -14.19 5.39
C TYR A 56 5.15 -15.38 5.78
N ALA A 57 4.92 -16.30 4.83
CA ALA A 57 4.20 -17.57 4.99
C ALA A 57 3.00 -17.56 5.97
N GLU A 58 2.01 -16.69 5.77
CA GLU A 58 0.69 -16.86 6.41
C GLU A 58 -0.16 -17.93 5.70
N ASP A 59 -1.07 -18.53 6.47
CA ASP A 59 -1.82 -19.78 6.20
C ASP A 59 -2.91 -19.67 5.09
N ASP A 60 -2.83 -18.65 4.22
CA ASP A 60 -3.77 -18.44 3.12
C ASP A 60 -3.33 -19.27 1.90
N GLU A 61 -3.61 -20.57 1.95
CA GLU A 61 -3.26 -21.59 0.92
C GLU A 61 -3.88 -21.32 -0.48
N THR A 62 -4.55 -20.19 -0.68
CA THR A 62 -5.19 -19.83 -1.94
C THR A 62 -4.31 -18.88 -2.75
N CYS A 63 -4.18 -19.11 -4.06
CA CYS A 63 -3.48 -18.18 -4.96
C CYS A 63 -4.03 -16.75 -4.89
N ARG A 64 -5.30 -16.57 -4.50
CA ARG A 64 -5.91 -15.25 -4.30
C ARG A 64 -5.38 -14.54 -3.04
N GLY A 65 -5.16 -15.29 -1.96
CA GLY A 65 -4.49 -14.81 -0.75
C GLY A 65 -3.06 -14.40 -1.06
N GLU A 66 -2.29 -15.29 -1.70
CA GLU A 66 -0.93 -14.99 -2.17
C GLU A 66 -0.88 -13.72 -3.04
N ASP A 67 -1.75 -13.62 -4.05
CA ASP A 67 -1.81 -12.46 -4.98
C ASP A 67 -2.13 -11.15 -4.24
N ALA A 68 -2.98 -11.19 -3.22
CA ALA A 68 -3.32 -10.04 -2.40
C ALA A 68 -2.17 -9.63 -1.48
N SER A 69 -1.51 -10.61 -0.84
CA SER A 69 -0.34 -10.37 0.01
C SER A 69 0.84 -9.80 -0.78
N ILE A 70 1.10 -10.32 -1.99
CA ILE A 70 2.14 -9.80 -2.89
C ILE A 70 1.86 -8.35 -3.30
N GLN A 71 0.62 -8.03 -3.71
CA GLN A 71 0.24 -6.66 -4.08
C GLN A 71 0.36 -5.68 -2.91
N LEU A 72 -0.04 -6.09 -1.69
CA LEU A 72 0.11 -5.25 -0.51
C LEU A 72 1.59 -5.03 -0.16
N ALA A 73 2.42 -6.07 -0.23
CA ALA A 73 3.84 -5.99 0.09
C ALA A 73 4.59 -5.05 -0.87
N GLN A 74 4.27 -5.11 -2.17
CA GLN A 74 4.78 -4.17 -3.18
C GLN A 74 4.30 -2.73 -2.91
N ALA A 75 3.04 -2.53 -2.57
CA ALA A 75 2.50 -1.20 -2.27
C ALA A 75 3.07 -0.56 -0.99
N GLU A 76 3.32 -1.36 0.05
CA GLU A 76 4.01 -0.92 1.27
C GLU A 76 5.48 -0.58 1.00
N CYS A 77 6.14 -1.35 0.12
CA CYS A 77 7.48 -1.08 -0.35
C CYS A 77 7.58 0.25 -1.12
N ASP A 78 6.70 0.47 -2.10
CA ASP A 78 6.62 1.71 -2.88
C ASP A 78 6.37 2.92 -1.96
N TRP A 79 5.58 2.75 -0.89
CA TRP A 79 5.36 3.80 0.10
C TRP A 79 6.63 4.09 0.91
N LEU A 80 7.38 3.07 1.34
CA LEU A 80 8.64 3.26 2.05
C LEU A 80 9.74 3.88 1.16
N ASP A 81 9.77 3.57 -0.13
CA ASP A 81 10.66 4.23 -1.10
C ASP A 81 10.31 5.73 -1.24
N ALA A 82 9.02 6.04 -1.46
CA ALA A 82 8.53 7.41 -1.66
C ALA A 82 8.62 8.32 -0.43
N TYR A 83 8.42 7.78 0.78
CA TYR A 83 8.40 8.54 2.04
C TYR A 83 9.62 8.31 2.94
N GLY A 84 10.56 7.47 2.52
CA GLY A 84 11.82 7.16 3.18
C GLY A 84 11.71 5.97 4.14
N ASN A 85 12.51 4.93 3.89
CA ASN A 85 12.48 3.69 4.67
C ASN A 85 13.27 3.84 6.00
N SER A 86 12.64 4.50 6.97
CA SER A 86 13.15 4.65 8.34
C SER A 86 12.38 3.74 9.30
N ALA A 87 12.99 3.33 10.41
CA ALA A 87 12.32 2.53 11.44
C ALA A 87 11.00 3.14 11.93
N HIS A 88 10.88 4.47 11.99
CA HIS A 88 9.62 5.14 12.31
C HIS A 88 8.54 4.90 11.25
N ASN A 89 8.91 5.03 9.97
CA ASN A 89 8.00 4.81 8.85
C ASN A 89 7.63 3.33 8.71
N GLN A 90 8.55 2.40 8.99
CA GLN A 90 8.26 0.96 9.07
C GLN A 90 7.19 0.67 10.14
N ILE A 91 7.36 1.19 11.37
CA ILE A 91 6.36 1.07 12.44
C ILE A 91 5.01 1.67 12.01
N VAL A 92 5.02 2.84 11.35
CA VAL A 92 3.79 3.50 10.86
C VAL A 92 3.07 2.69 9.78
N VAL A 93 3.79 1.97 8.93
CA VAL A 93 3.21 1.02 7.97
C VAL A 93 2.61 -0.17 8.72
N ALA A 94 3.44 -0.92 9.46
CA ALA A 94 3.01 -2.12 10.19
C ALA A 94 1.78 -1.88 11.10
N GLU A 95 1.72 -0.75 11.82
CA GLU A 95 0.55 -0.41 12.65
C GLU A 95 -0.73 -0.13 11.83
N LYS A 96 -0.62 0.38 10.60
CA LYS A 96 -1.76 0.54 9.69
C LYS A 96 -2.22 -0.79 9.09
N SER A 97 -1.29 -1.70 8.81
CA SER A 97 -1.57 -3.01 8.20
C SER A 97 -2.27 -3.99 9.16
N ARG A 98 -2.34 -3.68 10.47
CA ARG A 98 -3.03 -4.47 11.52
C ARG A 98 -4.48 -4.85 11.26
N GLY A 99 -5.18 -4.17 10.34
CA GLY A 99 -6.54 -4.53 9.93
C GLY A 99 -6.61 -5.49 8.74
N ALA A 100 -5.47 -5.81 8.11
CA ALA A 100 -5.36 -6.56 6.85
C ALA A 100 -4.45 -7.80 6.94
N VAL A 101 -3.45 -7.81 7.81
CA VAL A 101 -2.47 -8.92 7.99
C VAL A 101 -2.38 -9.33 9.46
N GLN A 102 -2.19 -10.63 9.75
CA GLN A 102 -2.18 -11.16 11.11
C GLN A 102 -0.88 -10.81 11.85
N TYR A 103 0.25 -10.83 11.14
CA TYR A 103 1.58 -10.48 11.66
C TYR A 103 2.22 -9.31 10.90
N PRO A 104 1.77 -8.05 11.09
CA PRO A 104 2.21 -6.89 10.29
C PRO A 104 3.71 -6.63 10.27
N TYR A 105 4.41 -6.89 11.39
CA TYR A 105 5.86 -6.68 11.45
C TYR A 105 6.62 -7.75 10.67
N LEU A 106 6.16 -9.01 10.67
CA LEU A 106 6.74 -10.09 9.85
C LEU A 106 6.41 -9.91 8.37
N PHE A 107 5.19 -9.46 8.07
CA PHE A 107 4.77 -9.06 6.72
C PHE A 107 5.71 -8.00 6.14
N LEU A 108 5.93 -6.93 6.91
CA LEU A 108 6.73 -5.80 6.46
C LEU A 108 8.22 -6.15 6.36
N GLU A 109 8.74 -6.96 7.27
CA GLU A 109 10.11 -7.49 7.20
C GLU A 109 10.33 -8.31 5.91
N ALA A 110 9.43 -9.26 5.63
CA ALA A 110 9.47 -10.05 4.39
C ALA A 110 9.26 -9.18 3.13
N ALA A 111 8.39 -8.18 3.18
CA ALA A 111 8.18 -7.23 2.08
C ALA A 111 9.44 -6.40 1.79
N ILE A 112 10.13 -5.92 2.82
CA ILE A 112 11.38 -5.17 2.69
C ILE A 112 12.49 -6.07 2.14
N GLY A 113 12.68 -7.28 2.69
CA GLY A 113 13.71 -8.21 2.22
C GLY A 113 13.51 -8.68 0.77
N ALA A 114 12.27 -8.80 0.30
CA ALA A 114 11.94 -9.24 -1.06
C ALA A 114 11.90 -8.11 -2.10
N TYR A 115 11.31 -6.95 -1.76
CA TYR A 115 11.02 -5.88 -2.72
C TYR A 115 11.83 -4.59 -2.48
N CYS A 116 12.31 -4.34 -1.25
CA CYS A 116 13.04 -3.12 -0.86
C CYS A 116 14.44 -3.38 -0.22
N PRO A 117 15.28 -4.33 -0.70
CA PRO A 117 16.48 -4.78 0.02
C PRO A 117 17.58 -3.70 0.15
N ALA A 118 17.47 -2.56 -0.52
CA ALA A 118 18.36 -1.41 -0.34
C ALA A 118 18.24 -0.73 1.04
N TYR A 119 17.31 -1.20 1.88
CA TYR A 119 16.85 -0.53 3.09
C TYR A 119 16.74 -1.44 4.32
N GLU A 120 17.36 -2.62 4.31
CA GLU A 120 17.61 -3.38 5.55
C GLU A 120 18.48 -2.53 6.51
N LEU A 121 18.08 -2.48 7.78
CA LEU A 121 18.65 -1.61 8.83
C LEU A 121 19.74 -2.30 9.67
#